data_AF-A0A2H6BIL7-F1
#
_entry.id   AF-A0A2H6BIL7-F1
#
_cell.length_a   1.000
_cell.length_b   1.000
_cell.length_c   1.000
_cell.angle_alpha   90.00
_cell.angle_beta   90.00
_cell.angle_gamma   90.00
#
_symmetry.space_group_name_H-M   'P 1'
#
loop_
_entity.id
_entity.type
_entity.pdbx_description
1 polymer ?
#
loop_
_entity_poly.entity_id
_entity_poly.type
_entity_poly.pdbx_seq_one_letter_code
_entity_poly.pdbx_strand_id
1 'polypeptide(L)'
;MERFRLLLVTSNEALKLTLSLVAVILVAILIFVPAERLTGTPVGDVIFKIARSIRIDPETLQAKRDLKVAEATAVGDQAAETAVEARGAIPTAVQDRVQRATDAALRASIEAQRAGAPAAFTGNAVVFGADRLLRDAINEVTPFTGARIFRRQGFYRSVLPVATSDAAQMALSQMRAKIPDRAPYLVDLAKWCPSPRQETENGVPITDCP
;
A
#
# COMPACT_ATOMS: atom_id res chain seq x y z
N MET A 1 -31.08 -33.84 45.38
CA MET A 1 -29.79 -34.31 44.81
C MET A 1 -29.80 -34.41 43.28
N GLU A 2 -30.92 -34.68 42.61
CA GLU A 2 -30.96 -34.83 41.13
C GLU A 2 -30.65 -33.55 40.33
N ARG A 3 -31.05 -32.37 40.81
CA ARG A 3 -30.76 -31.08 40.13
C ARG A 3 -29.26 -30.75 40.06
N PHE A 4 -28.44 -31.26 40.98
CA PHE A 4 -26.99 -31.03 40.99
C PHE A 4 -26.25 -31.90 39.95
N ARG A 5 -26.78 -33.08 39.62
CA ARG A 5 -26.20 -33.95 38.58
C ARG A 5 -26.44 -33.39 37.18
N LEU A 6 -27.58 -32.74 36.94
CA LEU A 6 -27.88 -32.15 35.64
C LEU A 6 -26.95 -30.96 35.30
N LEU A 7 -26.60 -30.13 36.29
CA LEU A 7 -25.66 -29.00 36.11
C LEU A 7 -24.22 -29.46 35.85
N LEU A 8 -23.79 -30.57 36.46
CA LEU A 8 -22.47 -31.14 36.21
C LEU A 8 -22.34 -31.75 34.80
N VAL A 9 -23.41 -32.34 34.26
CA VAL A 9 -23.40 -32.90 32.91
C VAL A 9 -23.38 -31.79 31.84
N THR A 10 -24.17 -30.73 32.01
CA THR A 10 -24.18 -29.62 31.04
C THR A 10 -22.88 -28.82 31.04
N SER A 11 -22.23 -28.67 32.20
CA SER A 11 -20.92 -27.99 32.28
C SER A 11 -19.80 -28.76 31.58
N ASN A 12 -19.82 -30.10 31.62
CA ASN A 12 -18.81 -30.93 30.95
C ASN A 12 -18.96 -30.90 29.42
N GLU A 13 -20.18 -30.95 28.90
CA GLU A 13 -20.43 -30.83 27.45
C GLU A 13 -20.10 -29.42 26.93
N ALA A 14 -20.43 -28.36 27.68
CA ALA A 14 -20.03 -27.00 27.33
C ALA A 14 -18.50 -26.82 27.33
N LEU A 15 -17.79 -27.46 28.28
CA LEU A 15 -16.33 -27.46 28.33
C LEU A 15 -15.71 -28.18 27.13
N LYS A 16 -16.26 -29.33 26.71
CA LYS A 16 -15.79 -30.04 25.51
C LYS A 16 -15.99 -29.22 24.24
N LEU A 17 -17.14 -28.59 24.08
CA LEU A 17 -17.46 -27.73 22.94
C LEU A 17 -16.52 -26.52 22.85
N THR A 18 -16.27 -25.86 23.99
CA THR A 18 -15.36 -24.70 24.05
C THR A 18 -13.92 -25.10 23.78
N LEU A 19 -13.43 -26.23 24.34
CA LEU A 19 -12.09 -26.75 24.04
C LEU A 19 -11.93 -27.13 22.56
N SER A 20 -12.95 -27.76 21.96
CA SER A 20 -12.94 -28.11 20.53
C SER A 20 -12.87 -26.86 19.65
N LEU A 21 -13.67 -25.83 19.96
CA LEU A 21 -13.65 -24.56 19.23
C LEU A 21 -12.29 -23.85 19.32
N VAL A 22 -11.69 -23.82 20.53
CA VAL A 22 -10.35 -23.24 20.74
C VAL A 22 -9.30 -23.98 19.92
N ALA A 23 -9.36 -25.32 19.87
CA ALA A 23 -8.45 -26.12 19.05
C ALA A 23 -8.59 -25.80 17.55
N VAL A 24 -9.81 -25.64 17.04
CA VAL A 24 -10.06 -25.25 15.65
C VAL A 24 -9.49 -23.88 15.33
N ILE A 25 -9.68 -22.90 16.22
CA ILE A 25 -9.14 -21.54 16.05
C ILE A 25 -7.61 -21.55 16.04
N LEU A 26 -6.98 -22.30 16.94
CA LEU A 26 -5.52 -22.42 17.00
C LEU A 26 -4.94 -23.04 15.72
N VAL A 27 -5.60 -24.08 15.17
CA VAL A 27 -5.22 -24.69 13.89
C VAL A 27 -5.40 -23.69 12.74
N ALA A 28 -6.48 -22.91 12.73
CA ALA A 28 -6.70 -21.88 11.72
C ALA A 28 -5.58 -20.81 11.76
N ILE A 29 -5.20 -20.34 12.95
CA ILE A 29 -4.09 -19.38 13.11
C ILE A 29 -2.79 -19.95 12.54
N LEU A 30 -2.49 -21.23 12.81
CA LEU A 30 -1.30 -21.91 12.27
C LEU A 30 -1.30 -22.04 10.75
N ILE A 31 -2.47 -22.16 10.11
CA ILE A 31 -2.58 -22.27 8.65
C ILE A 31 -2.46 -20.90 7.97
N PHE A 32 -3.09 -19.87 8.55
CA PHE A 32 -3.25 -18.57 7.90
C PHE A 32 -2.20 -17.53 8.28
N VAL A 33 -1.55 -17.66 9.44
CA VAL A 33 -0.54 -16.69 9.90
C VAL A 33 0.86 -17.20 9.56
N PRO A 34 1.70 -16.42 8.83
CA PRO A 34 3.08 -16.79 8.55
C PRO A 34 3.87 -16.99 9.85
N ALA A 35 4.67 -18.05 9.92
CA ALA A 35 5.43 -18.41 11.13
C ALA A 35 6.33 -17.26 11.59
N GLU A 36 6.86 -16.47 10.65
CA GLU A 36 7.74 -15.33 10.89
C GLU A 36 7.06 -14.26 11.76
N ARG A 37 5.73 -14.11 11.65
CA ARG A 37 4.95 -13.15 12.44
C ARG A 37 4.62 -13.65 13.85
N LEU A 38 4.75 -14.94 14.11
CA LEU A 38 4.47 -15.54 15.42
C LEU A 38 5.75 -15.67 16.27
N THR A 39 6.91 -15.80 15.63
CA THR A 39 8.22 -15.85 16.30
C THR A 39 8.47 -14.64 17.19
N GLY A 40 8.85 -14.87 18.44
CA GLY A 40 9.19 -13.80 19.41
C GLY A 40 7.99 -13.17 20.12
N THR A 41 6.77 -13.65 19.89
CA THR A 41 5.58 -13.23 20.66
C THR A 41 5.21 -14.27 21.72
N PRO A 42 4.71 -13.87 22.90
CA PRO A 42 4.29 -14.81 23.95
C PRO A 42 3.13 -15.70 23.49
N VAL A 43 2.30 -15.20 22.56
CA VAL A 43 1.22 -15.97 21.94
C VAL A 43 1.77 -17.05 21.00
N GLY A 44 2.78 -16.73 20.19
CA GLY A 44 3.48 -17.69 19.33
C GLY A 44 4.10 -18.85 20.12
N ASP A 45 4.74 -18.57 21.25
CA ASP A 45 5.36 -19.61 22.10
C ASP A 45 4.35 -20.61 22.66
N VAL A 46 3.16 -20.15 23.08
CA VAL A 46 2.08 -21.02 23.54
C VAL A 46 1.54 -21.87 22.39
N ILE A 47 1.32 -21.26 21.22
CA ILE A 47 0.87 -21.97 20.01
C ILE A 47 1.87 -23.06 19.61
N PHE A 48 3.18 -22.76 19.59
CA PHE A 48 4.21 -23.75 19.25
C PHE A 48 4.33 -24.88 20.28
N LYS A 49 4.19 -24.59 21.58
CA LYS A 49 4.15 -25.63 22.63
C LYS A 49 2.96 -26.57 22.46
N ILE A 50 1.77 -26.02 22.17
CA ILE A 50 0.56 -26.81 21.90
C ILE A 50 0.73 -27.63 20.63
N ALA A 51 1.21 -27.04 19.53
CA ALA A 51 1.45 -27.76 18.28
C ALA A 51 2.43 -28.94 18.45
N ARG A 52 3.51 -28.74 19.22
CA ARG A 52 4.48 -29.79 19.55
C ARG A 52 3.86 -30.91 20.39
N SER A 53 2.92 -30.60 21.28
CA SER A 53 2.21 -31.60 22.09
C SER A 53 1.25 -32.50 21.29
N ILE A 54 0.76 -32.03 20.15
CA ILE A 54 -0.21 -32.75 19.29
C ILE A 54 0.52 -33.65 18.26
N ARG A 55 1.86 -33.70 18.25
CA ARG A 55 2.69 -34.42 17.26
C ARG A 55 2.26 -34.15 15.82
N ILE A 56 1.89 -32.91 15.52
CA ILE A 56 1.66 -32.53 14.13
C ILE A 56 3.04 -32.35 13.50
N ASP A 57 3.41 -33.27 12.61
CA ASP A 57 4.66 -33.19 11.87
C ASP A 57 4.65 -31.93 10.99
N PRO A 58 5.57 -30.97 11.21
CA PRO A 58 5.62 -29.73 10.44
C PRO A 58 5.72 -29.96 8.93
N GLU A 59 6.34 -31.07 8.49
CA GLU A 59 6.43 -31.41 7.06
C GLU A 59 5.05 -31.67 6.45
N THR A 60 4.16 -32.33 7.20
CA THR A 60 2.80 -32.63 6.74
C THR A 60 1.90 -31.38 6.67
N LEU A 61 2.14 -30.39 7.53
CA LEU A 61 1.45 -29.10 7.47
C LEU A 61 1.92 -28.28 6.27
N GLN A 62 3.22 -28.30 6.00
CA GLN A 62 3.79 -27.59 4.85
C GLN A 62 3.30 -28.18 3.53
N ALA A 63 3.31 -29.51 3.39
CA ALA A 63 2.75 -30.19 2.23
C ALA A 63 1.25 -29.87 1.99
N LYS A 64 0.44 -29.80 3.06
CA LYS A 64 -0.98 -29.40 2.95
C LYS A 64 -1.15 -27.92 2.57
N ARG A 65 -0.26 -27.05 3.04
CA ARG A 65 -0.27 -25.63 2.68
C ARG A 65 0.08 -25.46 1.22
N ASP A 66 1.12 -26.15 0.74
CA ASP A 66 1.55 -26.09 -0.66
C ASP A 66 0.47 -26.64 -1.60
N LEU A 67 -0.20 -27.73 -1.23
CA LEU A 67 -1.35 -28.26 -1.96
C LEU A 67 -2.50 -27.24 -2.06
N LYS A 68 -2.85 -26.59 -0.93
CA LYS A 68 -3.91 -25.56 -0.90
C LYS A 68 -3.54 -24.30 -1.67
N VAL A 69 -2.27 -23.90 -1.63
CA VAL A 69 -1.77 -22.77 -2.42
C VAL A 69 -1.87 -23.12 -3.91
N ALA A 70 -1.46 -24.32 -4.32
CA ALA A 70 -1.59 -24.78 -5.70
C ALA A 70 -3.05 -24.84 -6.18
N GLU A 71 -3.98 -25.33 -5.36
CA GLU A 71 -5.42 -25.32 -5.65
C GLU A 71 -5.96 -23.89 -5.78
N ALA A 72 -5.58 -22.98 -4.87
CA ALA A 72 -6.01 -21.58 -4.93
C ALA A 72 -5.43 -20.86 -6.16
N THR A 73 -4.20 -21.17 -6.56
CA THR A 73 -3.59 -20.65 -7.79
C THR A 73 -4.32 -21.17 -9.03
N ALA A 74 -4.64 -22.47 -9.10
CA ALA A 74 -5.36 -23.06 -10.23
C ALA A 74 -6.77 -22.45 -10.42
N VAL A 75 -7.51 -22.19 -9.33
CA VAL A 75 -8.80 -21.49 -9.38
C VAL A 75 -8.64 -20.03 -9.82
N GLY A 76 -7.55 -19.37 -9.40
CA GLY A 76 -7.21 -18.01 -9.82
C GLY A 76 -6.90 -17.92 -11.32
N ASP A 77 -6.13 -18.86 -11.85
CA ASP A 77 -5.76 -18.91 -13.27
C ASP A 77 -6.99 -19.17 -14.16
N GLN A 78 -7.89 -20.05 -13.74
CA GLN A 78 -9.13 -20.33 -14.48
C GLN A 78 -10.13 -19.15 -14.45
N ALA A 79 -10.16 -18.39 -13.34
CA ALA A 79 -10.91 -17.14 -13.25
C ALA A 79 -10.27 -16.01 -14.09
N ALA A 80 -8.94 -15.99 -14.21
CA ALA A 80 -8.24 -15.04 -15.06
C ALA A 80 -8.48 -15.31 -16.55
N GLU A 81 -8.48 -16.57 -16.97
CA GLU A 81 -8.74 -16.97 -18.36
C GLU A 81 -10.16 -16.62 -18.81
N THR A 82 -11.16 -16.90 -17.97
CA THR A 82 -12.57 -16.50 -18.22
C THR A 82 -12.77 -14.98 -18.21
N ALA A 83 -12.02 -14.24 -17.40
CA ALA A 83 -12.05 -12.77 -17.40
C ALA A 83 -11.37 -12.15 -18.64
N VAL A 84 -10.36 -12.81 -19.21
CA VAL A 84 -9.70 -12.38 -20.45
C VAL A 84 -10.62 -12.60 -21.65
N GLU A 85 -11.36 -13.70 -21.69
CA GLU A 85 -12.32 -13.98 -22.77
C GLU A 85 -13.50 -12.99 -22.77
N ALA A 86 -13.99 -12.59 -21.59
CA ALA A 86 -15.03 -11.56 -21.45
C ALA A 86 -14.56 -10.13 -21.82
N ARG A 87 -13.24 -9.85 -21.82
CA ARG A 87 -12.70 -8.54 -22.22
C ARG A 87 -12.71 -8.30 -23.74
N GLY A 88 -12.85 -9.35 -24.54
CA GLY A 88 -12.92 -9.23 -26.01
C GLY A 88 -14.20 -8.57 -26.54
N ALA A 89 -15.23 -8.41 -25.71
CA ALA A 89 -16.55 -7.94 -26.13
C ALA A 89 -16.93 -6.55 -25.58
N ILE A 90 -15.97 -5.71 -25.18
CA ILE A 90 -16.30 -4.30 -24.91
C ILE A 90 -16.55 -3.64 -26.27
N PRO A 91 -17.78 -3.14 -26.54
CA PRO A 91 -18.07 -2.52 -27.83
C PRO A 91 -17.11 -1.35 -28.06
N THR A 92 -16.49 -1.25 -29.23
CA THR A 92 -15.53 -0.20 -29.60
C THR A 92 -16.08 1.21 -29.30
N ALA A 93 -17.39 1.39 -29.48
CA ALA A 93 -18.07 2.65 -29.16
C ALA A 93 -18.01 3.05 -27.67
N VAL A 94 -17.93 2.09 -26.75
CA VAL A 94 -17.76 2.34 -25.31
C VAL A 94 -16.31 2.72 -25.01
N GLN A 95 -15.34 2.03 -25.60
CA GLN A 95 -13.92 2.37 -25.48
C GLN A 95 -13.66 3.80 -25.99
N ASP A 96 -14.19 4.17 -27.15
CA ASP A 96 -14.05 5.52 -27.72
C ASP A 96 -14.70 6.62 -26.87
N ARG A 97 -15.78 6.29 -26.14
CA ARG A 97 -16.42 7.25 -25.21
C ARG A 97 -15.59 7.43 -23.95
N VAL A 98 -15.07 6.35 -23.38
CA VAL A 98 -14.19 6.40 -22.20
C VAL A 98 -12.89 7.13 -22.55
N GLN A 99 -12.29 6.85 -23.70
CA GLN A 99 -11.08 7.52 -24.15
C GLN A 99 -11.32 9.03 -24.33
N ARG A 100 -12.40 9.43 -25.02
CA ARG A 100 -12.72 10.86 -25.19
C ARG A 100 -13.03 11.56 -23.86
N ALA A 101 -13.71 10.89 -22.94
CA ALA A 101 -14.00 11.45 -21.62
C ALA A 101 -12.72 11.64 -20.79
N THR A 102 -11.80 10.67 -20.83
CA THR A 102 -10.51 10.76 -20.14
C THR A 102 -9.61 11.83 -20.75
N ASP A 103 -9.55 11.94 -22.09
CA ASP A 103 -8.79 12.99 -22.78
C ASP A 103 -9.35 14.40 -22.46
N ALA A 104 -10.68 14.55 -22.41
CA ALA A 104 -11.33 15.81 -22.06
C ALA A 104 -11.07 16.20 -20.60
N ALA A 105 -11.17 15.25 -19.67
CA ALA A 105 -10.88 15.48 -18.25
C ALA A 105 -9.40 15.85 -18.04
N LEU A 106 -8.48 15.17 -18.75
CA LEU A 106 -7.05 15.48 -18.71
C LEU A 106 -6.77 16.90 -19.22
N ARG A 107 -7.38 17.29 -20.35
CA ARG A 107 -7.26 18.68 -20.86
C ARG A 107 -7.78 19.70 -19.86
N ALA A 108 -8.96 19.49 -19.30
CA ALA A 108 -9.54 20.40 -18.32
C ALA A 108 -8.65 20.55 -17.08
N SER A 109 -8.04 19.45 -16.61
CA SER A 109 -7.06 19.49 -15.51
C SER A 109 -5.81 20.28 -15.87
N ILE A 110 -5.29 20.13 -17.09
CA ILE A 110 -4.11 20.88 -17.57
C ILE A 110 -4.44 22.37 -17.71
N GLU A 111 -5.62 22.71 -18.26
CA GLU A 111 -6.07 24.10 -18.40
C GLU A 111 -6.30 24.76 -17.05
N ALA A 112 -6.91 24.06 -16.08
CA ALA A 112 -7.05 24.55 -14.71
C ALA A 112 -5.69 24.80 -14.03
N GLN A 113 -4.69 23.96 -14.31
CA GLN A 113 -3.31 24.17 -13.82
C GLN A 113 -2.61 25.34 -14.50
N ARG A 114 -2.90 25.62 -15.78
CA ARG A 114 -2.29 26.72 -16.56
C ARG A 114 -2.93 28.08 -16.28
N ALA A 115 -4.23 28.12 -15.98
CA ALA A 115 -4.97 29.37 -15.74
C ALA A 115 -4.61 30.05 -14.41
N GLY A 116 -4.02 29.31 -13.46
CA GLY A 116 -3.34 29.92 -12.32
C GLY A 116 -1.94 30.34 -12.72
N ALA A 117 -1.69 31.65 -12.86
CA ALA A 117 -0.32 32.16 -12.75
C ALA A 117 0.30 31.50 -11.51
N PRO A 118 1.53 30.93 -11.59
CA PRO A 118 2.10 30.19 -10.48
C PRO A 118 2.12 31.12 -9.27
N ALA A 119 1.17 30.91 -8.36
CA ALA A 119 1.21 31.57 -7.07
C ALA A 119 2.59 31.24 -6.53
N ALA A 120 3.37 32.26 -6.19
CA ALA A 120 4.68 32.08 -5.59
C ALA A 120 4.52 31.02 -4.51
N PHE A 121 5.24 29.90 -4.64
CA PHE A 121 5.09 28.80 -3.71
C PHE A 121 5.53 29.31 -2.34
N THR A 122 4.54 29.61 -1.49
CA THR A 122 4.76 30.04 -0.12
C THR A 122 4.60 28.82 0.77
N GLY A 123 5.49 28.71 1.78
CA GLY A 123 5.46 27.62 2.74
C GLY A 123 6.68 26.71 2.68
N ASN A 124 6.58 25.59 3.40
CA ASN A 124 7.64 24.61 3.52
C ASN A 124 7.41 23.45 2.55
N ALA A 125 8.46 22.68 2.28
CA ALA A 125 8.33 21.43 1.55
C ALA A 125 9.34 20.40 2.04
N VAL A 126 9.03 19.13 1.79
CA VAL A 126 9.97 18.04 1.94
C VAL A 126 10.52 17.67 0.56
N VAL A 127 11.83 17.76 0.38
CA VAL A 127 12.52 17.23 -0.80
C VAL A 127 13.00 15.83 -0.47
N PHE A 128 12.67 14.86 -1.33
CA PHE A 128 12.92 13.43 -1.07
C PHE A 128 13.49 12.65 -2.25
N GLY A 129 13.75 13.34 -3.37
CA GLY A 129 14.24 12.74 -4.62
C GLY A 129 15.10 13.71 -5.42
N ALA A 130 15.93 13.17 -6.31
CA ALA A 130 16.98 13.92 -6.99
C ALA A 130 17.53 13.16 -8.21
N ASP A 131 16.73 13.09 -9.27
CA ASP A 131 16.98 12.20 -10.39
C ASP A 131 17.44 12.96 -11.62
N ARG A 132 18.25 12.30 -12.45
CA ARG A 132 18.67 12.87 -13.75
C ARG A 132 17.62 12.66 -14.83
N LEU A 133 16.75 11.66 -14.66
CA LEU A 133 15.74 11.29 -15.63
C LEU A 133 14.36 11.62 -15.09
N LEU A 134 13.54 12.28 -15.90
CA LEU A 134 12.17 12.63 -15.56
C LEU A 134 11.34 11.39 -15.17
N ARG A 135 11.53 10.27 -15.86
CA ARG A 135 10.82 9.01 -15.60
C ARG A 135 11.01 8.53 -14.16
N ASP A 136 12.22 8.65 -13.62
CA ASP A 136 12.54 8.14 -12.29
C ASP A 136 11.90 9.05 -11.22
N ALA A 137 11.94 10.36 -11.42
CA ALA A 137 11.21 11.33 -10.59
C ALA A 137 9.67 11.11 -10.64
N ILE A 138 9.10 10.73 -11.78
CA ILE A 138 7.67 10.38 -11.90
C ILE A 138 7.33 9.17 -11.01
N ASN A 139 8.14 8.12 -11.09
CA ASN A 139 7.95 6.91 -10.29
C ASN A 139 8.01 7.23 -8.79
N GLU A 140 8.81 8.22 -8.40
CA GLU A 140 8.92 8.66 -7.01
C GLU A 140 7.75 9.48 -6.51
N VAL A 141 7.19 10.38 -7.32
CA VAL A 141 6.08 11.24 -6.87
C VAL A 141 4.74 10.53 -6.93
N THR A 142 4.57 9.54 -7.81
CA THR A 142 3.32 8.79 -7.99
C THR A 142 2.74 8.20 -6.68
N PRO A 143 3.53 7.57 -5.79
CA PRO A 143 3.01 7.04 -4.52
C PRO A 143 2.67 8.10 -3.46
N PHE A 144 2.98 9.39 -3.67
CA PHE A 144 2.74 10.46 -2.69
C PHE A 144 1.75 11.49 -3.21
N THR A 145 0.51 11.45 -2.71
CA THR A 145 -0.53 12.42 -3.07
C THR A 145 -0.08 13.86 -2.81
N GLY A 146 -0.14 14.70 -3.84
CA GLY A 146 0.26 16.11 -3.76
C GLY A 146 1.75 16.37 -3.98
N ALA A 147 2.57 15.34 -4.12
CA ALA A 147 3.96 15.51 -4.54
C ALA A 147 4.04 16.04 -5.98
N ARG A 148 5.09 16.82 -6.25
CA ARG A 148 5.34 17.50 -7.52
C ARG A 148 6.80 17.39 -7.89
N ILE A 149 7.08 17.53 -9.19
CA ILE A 149 8.44 17.51 -9.73
C ILE A 149 8.90 18.95 -9.94
N PHE A 150 10.06 19.27 -9.37
CA PHE A 150 10.74 20.54 -9.57
C PHE A 150 12.06 20.31 -10.32
N ARG A 151 12.41 21.14 -11.30
CA ARG A 151 13.72 21.07 -11.96
C ARG A 151 14.65 22.11 -11.34
N ARG A 152 15.78 21.69 -10.79
CA ARG A 152 16.76 22.59 -10.16
C ARG A 152 18.18 22.09 -10.41
N GLN A 153 19.05 22.95 -10.94
CA GLN A 153 20.46 22.63 -11.24
C GLN A 153 20.63 21.39 -12.14
N GLY A 154 19.73 21.19 -13.11
CA GLY A 154 19.78 20.05 -14.04
C GLY A 154 19.29 18.71 -13.46
N PHE A 155 18.70 18.69 -12.27
CA PHE A 155 18.08 17.50 -11.67
C PHE A 155 16.58 17.70 -11.48
N TYR A 156 15.82 16.61 -11.59
CA TYR A 156 14.42 16.52 -11.21
C TYR A 156 14.32 16.17 -9.72
N ARG A 157 13.75 17.09 -8.95
CA ARG A 157 13.55 16.98 -7.51
C ARG A 157 12.12 16.56 -7.24
N SER A 158 11.96 15.45 -6.52
CA SER A 158 10.68 14.99 -5.99
C SER A 158 10.40 15.77 -4.71
N VAL A 159 9.35 16.59 -4.71
CA VAL A 159 9.04 17.55 -3.63
C VAL A 159 7.60 17.39 -3.19
N LEU A 160 7.36 17.37 -1.88
CA LEU A 160 6.01 17.43 -1.29
C LEU A 160 5.82 18.80 -0.61
N PRO A 161 5.08 19.72 -1.25
CA PRO A 161 4.72 21.01 -0.65
C PRO A 161 3.77 20.82 0.53
N VAL A 162 3.96 21.61 1.58
CA VAL A 162 3.11 21.63 2.77
C VAL A 162 2.85 23.06 3.24
N ALA A 163 1.64 23.31 3.74
CA ALA A 163 1.22 24.67 4.09
C ALA A 163 1.91 25.21 5.36
N THR A 164 2.20 24.35 6.34
CA THR A 164 2.70 24.77 7.67
C THR A 164 3.98 24.04 8.07
N SER A 165 4.75 24.65 8.97
CA SER A 165 5.99 24.07 9.52
C SER A 165 5.74 22.74 10.24
N ASP A 166 4.68 22.65 11.03
CA ASP A 166 4.35 21.44 11.79
C ASP A 166 3.99 20.27 10.86
N ALA A 167 3.20 20.55 9.81
CA ALA A 167 2.88 19.56 8.78
C ALA A 167 4.15 19.10 8.04
N ALA A 168 5.10 20.00 7.83
CA ALA A 168 6.39 19.68 7.22
C ALA A 168 7.20 18.71 8.06
N GLN A 169 7.29 18.95 9.37
CA GLN A 169 8.02 18.09 10.29
C GLN A 169 7.39 16.69 10.38
N MET A 170 6.05 16.62 10.40
CA MET A 170 5.33 15.35 10.36
C MET A 170 5.57 14.60 9.05
N ALA A 171 5.42 15.27 7.91
CA ALA A 171 5.65 14.68 6.59
C ALA A 171 7.09 14.19 6.43
N LEU A 172 8.07 14.95 6.92
CA LEU A 172 9.48 14.58 6.93
C LEU A 172 9.72 13.27 7.70
N SER A 173 9.16 13.15 8.91
CA SER A 173 9.27 11.94 9.74
C SER A 173 8.67 10.72 9.03
N GLN A 174 7.48 10.87 8.46
CA GLN A 174 6.82 9.80 7.70
C GLN A 174 7.61 9.39 6.46
N MET A 175 8.17 10.35 5.71
CA MET A 175 9.00 10.06 4.55
C MET A 175 10.29 9.35 4.95
N ARG A 176 10.97 9.78 6.00
CA ARG A 176 12.17 9.08 6.50
C ARG A 176 11.90 7.64 6.91
N ALA A 177 10.72 7.37 7.46
CA ALA A 177 10.30 6.00 7.77
C ALA A 177 10.01 5.16 6.51
N LYS A 178 9.48 5.77 5.44
CA LYS A 178 9.12 5.07 4.19
C LYS A 178 10.30 4.87 3.24
N ILE A 179 11.21 5.84 3.15
CA ILE A 179 12.33 5.88 2.20
C ILE A 179 13.63 6.27 2.93
N PRO A 180 14.12 5.41 3.84
CA PRO A 180 15.25 5.72 4.71
C PRO A 180 16.54 6.06 3.94
N ASP A 181 16.74 5.44 2.77
CA ASP A 181 18.00 5.53 2.01
C ASP A 181 18.17 6.84 1.21
N ARG A 182 17.13 7.69 1.17
CA ARG A 182 17.11 8.90 0.31
C ARG A 182 17.32 10.21 1.07
N ALA A 183 17.51 10.13 2.38
CA ALA A 183 17.73 11.27 3.28
C ALA A 183 16.79 12.48 3.01
N PRO A 184 15.45 12.33 3.10
CA PRO A 184 14.53 13.45 2.94
C PRO A 184 14.88 14.64 3.87
N TYR A 185 14.69 15.85 3.35
CA TYR A 185 15.00 17.10 4.06
C TYR A 185 13.96 18.20 3.82
N LEU A 186 13.91 19.16 4.75
CA LEU A 186 12.98 20.30 4.69
C LEU A 186 13.60 21.50 4.00
N VAL A 187 12.76 22.23 3.26
CA VAL A 187 13.11 23.49 2.61
C VAL A 187 11.99 24.51 2.76
N ASP A 188 12.36 25.79 2.79
CA ASP A 188 11.46 26.92 2.56
C ASP A 188 11.35 27.12 1.04
N LEU A 189 10.16 26.87 0.45
CA LEU A 189 9.99 26.88 -1.00
C LEU A 189 10.26 28.25 -1.62
N ALA A 190 9.92 29.33 -0.92
CA ALA A 190 10.13 30.69 -1.43
C ALA A 190 11.63 31.03 -1.55
N LYS A 191 12.46 30.48 -0.65
CA LYS A 191 13.93 30.64 -0.72
C LYS A 191 14.59 29.62 -1.64
N TRP A 192 14.04 28.41 -1.68
CA TRP A 192 14.60 27.30 -2.45
C TRP A 192 14.31 27.43 -3.96
N CYS A 193 13.16 28.02 -4.31
CA CYS A 193 12.71 28.28 -5.67
C CYS A 193 12.04 29.66 -5.77
N PRO A 194 12.81 30.76 -5.76
CA PRO A 194 12.27 32.12 -5.66
C PRO A 194 11.54 32.61 -6.91
N SER A 195 11.79 32.00 -8.07
CA SER A 195 11.18 32.39 -9.34
C SER A 195 10.71 31.16 -10.11
N PRO A 196 9.66 30.48 -9.61
CA PRO A 196 9.17 29.24 -10.21
C PRO A 196 8.58 29.51 -11.60
N ARG A 197 8.98 28.71 -12.59
CA ARG A 197 8.37 28.70 -13.92
C ARG A 197 7.65 27.39 -14.13
N GLN A 198 6.38 27.46 -14.54
CA GLN A 198 5.63 26.24 -14.89
C GLN A 198 5.99 25.82 -16.31
N GLU A 199 6.50 24.61 -16.45
CA GLU A 199 6.83 23.99 -17.71
C GLU A 199 6.07 22.67 -17.87
N THR A 200 6.04 22.14 -19.09
CA THR A 200 5.53 20.81 -19.37
C THR A 200 6.56 20.08 -20.20
N GLU A 201 7.03 18.94 -19.71
CA GLU A 201 7.99 18.09 -20.42
C GLU A 201 7.36 16.72 -20.61
N ASN A 202 7.24 16.26 -21.86
CA ASN A 202 6.57 15.00 -22.21
C ASN A 202 5.15 14.85 -21.61
N GLY A 203 4.40 15.96 -21.52
CA GLY A 203 3.05 15.99 -20.94
C GLY A 203 3.01 16.01 -19.41
N VAL A 204 4.15 16.02 -18.73
CA VAL A 204 4.24 16.07 -17.27
C VAL A 204 4.48 17.50 -16.81
N PRO A 205 3.69 18.03 -15.86
CA PRO A 205 3.91 19.36 -15.31
C PRO A 205 5.17 19.39 -14.43
N ILE A 206 6.06 20.34 -14.68
CA ILE A 206 7.32 20.52 -13.96
C ILE A 206 7.43 21.97 -13.53
N THR A 207 7.89 22.21 -12.31
CA THR A 207 8.25 23.56 -11.86
C THR A 207 9.75 23.78 -11.99
N ASP A 208 10.18 24.59 -12.95
CA ASP A 208 11.58 24.98 -13.12
C ASP A 208 11.98 26.05 -12.09
N CYS A 209 13.08 25.77 -11.39
CA CYS A 209 13.68 26.59 -10.33
C CYS A 209 15.10 26.98 -10.76
N PRO A 210 15.28 28.15 -11.37
CA PRO A 210 16.58 28.64 -11.78
C PRO A 210 17.54 28.85 -10.60
#